data_AF-D0NHP3-F1
#
_entry.id   AF-D0NHP3-F1
#
_cell.length_a   1.000
_cell.length_b   1.000
_cell.length_c   1.000
_cell.angle_alpha   90.00
_cell.angle_beta   90.00
_cell.angle_gamma   90.00
#
_symmetry.space_group_name_H-M   'P 1'
#
loop_
_entity.id
_entity.type
_entity.pdbx_description
1 polymer ?
#
loop_
_entity_poly.entity_id
_entity_poly.type
_entity_poly.pdbx_seq_one_letter_code
_entity_poly.pdbx_strand_id
1 'polypeptide(L)'
;MKRLLYQFGLTSCIAITTIDANAPITSSNSQVPNVDNWVPSATTTFLRTSEDEDRAGLSVPAIEKLKTWFTSSNVKQQQLQTWLNEGKSAETVFTRMKLTNLGSFLLNDPQFSVWLKYVDDLNAKTYQKRIPAISILTTQYGDDALYTMFEHATMISRTKDLAKRLQTDQMEHWVAIRKDPAEVFNLFKLDAGINILSSPKFTAWAKYVDDLNVDNPEDAKFMIPTLRQHYTDVDILQMAESAKSVEGTKTIASRLETEVIKLWLVDRKTPDKAMADLKLGTASPLLENPLLNILSKYLDVYNAKFPQHKTTMIETFT
;
A
#
# COMPACT_ATOMS: atom_id res chain seq x y z
N MET A 1 -10.64 36.95 -8.86
CA MET A 1 -11.25 36.96 -10.20
C MET A 1 -12.15 35.74 -10.30
N LYS A 2 -13.46 35.93 -10.45
CA LYS A 2 -14.52 34.89 -10.45
C LYS A 2 -14.77 34.31 -11.86
N ARG A 3 -15.44 33.15 -11.91
CA ARG A 3 -16.21 32.46 -13.01
C ARG A 3 -15.48 31.25 -13.63
N LEU A 4 -16.07 30.08 -13.94
CA LEU A 4 -17.45 29.50 -13.95
C LEU A 4 -17.27 27.95 -13.92
N LEU A 5 -17.96 27.17 -13.07
CA LEU A 5 -19.22 26.42 -13.32
C LEU A 5 -19.27 25.61 -14.63
N TYR A 6 -19.27 24.28 -14.49
CA TYR A 6 -20.15 23.40 -15.27
C TYR A 6 -20.62 22.22 -14.39
N GLN A 7 -21.94 22.15 -14.19
CA GLN A 7 -22.68 21.01 -13.65
C GLN A 7 -23.09 20.08 -14.81
N PHE A 8 -23.00 18.78 -14.59
CA PHE A 8 -23.93 17.70 -14.97
C PHE A 8 -23.46 16.50 -14.11
N GLY A 9 -24.18 15.89 -13.18
CA GLY A 9 -25.61 15.66 -13.11
C GLY A 9 -25.94 14.31 -13.76
N LEU A 10 -25.81 13.19 -13.03
CA LEU A 10 -26.86 12.17 -13.00
C LEU A 10 -26.69 11.17 -11.84
N THR A 11 -27.70 11.21 -10.98
CA THR A 11 -28.10 10.23 -9.96
C THR A 11 -28.61 8.93 -10.60
N SER A 12 -28.35 7.79 -9.95
CA SER A 12 -29.40 6.79 -9.72
C SER A 12 -29.02 5.85 -8.57
N CYS A 13 -29.59 6.12 -7.40
CA CYS A 13 -29.73 5.14 -6.33
C CYS A 13 -30.96 4.29 -6.65
N ILE A 14 -30.84 2.97 -6.58
CA ILE A 14 -32.01 2.09 -6.45
C ILE A 14 -31.83 1.34 -5.13
N ALA A 15 -32.58 1.77 -4.12
CA ALA A 15 -32.87 0.99 -2.92
C ALA A 15 -34.13 0.17 -3.21
N ILE A 16 -34.06 -1.14 -3.03
CA ILE A 16 -35.24 -2.01 -3.03
C ILE A 16 -35.44 -2.46 -1.58
N THR A 17 -36.38 -1.82 -0.91
CA THR A 17 -37.01 -2.34 0.32
C THR A 17 -38.23 -3.14 -0.09
N THR A 18 -38.21 -4.46 0.09
CA THR A 18 -39.42 -5.28 0.03
C THR A 18 -40.09 -5.26 1.40
N ILE A 19 -41.20 -4.52 1.50
CA ILE A 19 -42.17 -4.63 2.58
C ILE A 19 -43.07 -5.81 2.21
N ASP A 20 -43.03 -6.87 3.01
CA ASP A 20 -44.07 -7.90 2.96
C ASP A 20 -45.01 -7.69 4.15
N ALA A 21 -46.29 -7.60 3.84
CA ALA A 21 -47.37 -7.33 4.76
C ALA A 21 -48.24 -8.59 4.80
N ASN A 22 -48.28 -9.28 5.95
CA ASN A 22 -49.47 -9.96 6.46
C ASN A 22 -49.22 -10.68 7.80
N ALA A 23 -50.29 -10.70 8.61
CA ALA A 23 -50.56 -11.51 9.81
C ALA A 23 -50.25 -10.84 11.18
N PRO A 24 -51.02 -11.16 12.25
CA PRO A 24 -52.00 -10.22 12.80
C PRO A 24 -51.73 -9.81 14.25
N ILE A 25 -52.41 -8.75 14.65
CA ILE A 25 -52.42 -8.15 15.98
C ILE A 25 -53.41 -8.92 16.87
N THR A 26 -52.94 -9.42 18.01
CA THR A 26 -53.79 -9.71 19.18
C THR A 26 -53.37 -8.82 20.33
N SER A 27 -54.30 -7.94 20.71
CA SER A 27 -54.31 -7.10 21.90
C SER A 27 -54.38 -7.92 23.19
N SER A 28 -53.76 -7.43 24.27
CA SER A 28 -54.49 -7.12 25.52
C SER A 28 -53.63 -6.37 26.55
N ASN A 29 -54.15 -5.19 26.90
CA ASN A 29 -54.21 -4.54 28.22
C ASN A 29 -52.95 -4.09 28.99
N SER A 30 -52.71 -2.78 28.89
CA SER A 30 -52.96 -1.76 29.93
C SER A 30 -52.61 -2.07 31.40
N GLN A 31 -51.62 -1.35 31.92
CA GLN A 31 -51.78 -0.52 33.14
C GLN A 31 -50.61 0.50 33.27
N VAL A 32 -50.99 1.77 33.46
CA VAL A 32 -50.18 2.95 33.82
C VAL A 32 -50.97 3.62 34.98
N PRO A 33 -50.43 4.47 35.89
CA PRO A 33 -49.06 4.99 36.12
C PRO A 33 -48.57 4.82 37.59
N ASN A 34 -47.31 5.17 37.89
CA ASN A 34 -47.05 6.19 38.92
C ASN A 34 -45.66 6.83 38.76
N VAL A 35 -45.64 8.17 38.78
CA VAL A 35 -44.45 9.03 38.83
C VAL A 35 -44.31 9.46 40.28
N ASP A 36 -43.12 9.36 40.86
CA ASP A 36 -42.53 10.31 41.81
C ASP A 36 -41.34 9.65 42.52
N ASN A 37 -40.13 10.05 42.16
CA ASN A 37 -39.18 10.63 43.13
C ASN A 37 -37.87 11.04 42.44
N TRP A 38 -37.61 12.33 42.57
CA TRP A 38 -36.45 13.06 42.09
C TRP A 38 -35.49 13.30 43.27
N VAL A 39 -34.24 12.88 43.16
CA VAL A 39 -33.06 13.62 43.65
C VAL A 39 -31.87 13.31 42.73
N PRO A 40 -31.25 14.34 42.10
CA PRO A 40 -29.97 14.26 41.41
C PRO A 40 -28.83 14.87 42.24
N SER A 41 -27.61 14.34 42.10
CA SER A 41 -26.33 15.01 42.43
C SER A 41 -25.22 14.27 41.67
N ALA A 42 -24.71 14.82 40.56
CA ALA A 42 -23.57 15.76 40.44
C ALA A 42 -22.25 15.08 40.84
N THR A 43 -21.14 15.05 40.07
CA THR A 43 -20.49 16.00 39.15
C THR A 43 -19.49 15.14 38.32
N THR A 44 -19.08 15.38 37.06
CA THR A 44 -18.28 16.51 36.57
C THR A 44 -18.14 16.43 35.03
N THR A 45 -18.43 17.55 34.38
CA THR A 45 -18.07 17.92 33.00
C THR A 45 -16.61 18.41 32.95
N PHE A 46 -15.83 18.14 31.90
CA PHE A 46 -15.14 19.17 31.08
C PHE A 46 -14.15 18.61 30.02
N LEU A 47 -14.45 18.95 28.76
CA LEU A 47 -13.62 19.32 27.59
C LEU A 47 -12.22 18.68 27.33
N ARG A 48 -12.03 18.17 26.09
CA ARG A 48 -10.94 18.64 25.20
C ARG A 48 -11.17 18.28 23.71
N THR A 49 -11.39 19.34 22.94
CA THR A 49 -10.88 19.66 21.59
C THR A 49 -10.52 18.51 20.63
N SER A 50 -11.28 18.46 19.54
CA SER A 50 -10.78 18.12 18.21
C SER A 50 -9.69 19.13 17.81
N GLU A 51 -8.46 18.65 17.61
CA GLU A 51 -7.44 19.37 16.85
C GLU A 51 -7.08 18.49 15.65
N ASP A 52 -7.12 19.13 14.49
CA ASP A 52 -6.78 18.62 13.17
C ASP A 52 -5.38 17.98 13.18
N GLU A 53 -5.29 16.71 12.79
CA GLU A 53 -4.02 16.08 12.41
C GLU A 53 -3.65 16.56 11.00
N ASP A 54 -3.09 17.76 10.95
CA ASP A 54 -2.27 18.18 9.83
C ASP A 54 -1.05 17.27 9.71
N ARG A 55 -0.85 16.79 8.48
CA ARG A 55 0.25 15.97 7.97
C ARG A 55 1.61 16.56 8.36
N ALA A 56 2.26 16.01 9.40
CA ALA A 56 3.71 15.78 9.54
C ALA A 56 4.06 15.38 10.99
N GLY A 57 3.98 14.08 11.30
CA GLY A 57 4.28 13.55 12.63
C GLY A 57 5.51 12.65 12.66
N LEU A 58 6.71 13.23 12.68
CA LEU A 58 7.90 12.51 13.17
C LEU A 58 7.64 12.15 14.64
N SER A 59 7.72 10.87 15.01
CA SER A 59 7.56 10.49 16.41
C SER A 59 8.70 11.11 17.24
N VAL A 60 8.31 11.86 18.28
CA VAL A 60 9.20 12.56 19.21
C VAL A 60 10.35 11.68 19.76
N PRO A 61 10.18 10.35 20.00
CA PRO A 61 11.27 9.50 20.49
C PRO A 61 12.44 9.34 19.51
N ALA A 62 12.20 9.41 18.20
CA ALA A 62 13.25 9.29 17.19
C ALA A 62 14.14 10.54 17.17
N ILE A 63 13.56 11.73 17.37
CA ILE A 63 14.26 13.02 17.28
C ILE A 63 15.25 13.20 18.44
N GLU A 64 14.95 12.70 19.65
CA GLU A 64 15.86 12.82 20.79
C GLU A 64 17.13 11.96 20.65
N LYS A 65 17.03 10.76 20.06
CA LYS A 65 18.21 9.93 19.79
C LYS A 65 19.18 10.59 18.81
N LEU A 66 18.67 11.34 17.84
CA LEU A 66 19.49 12.04 16.84
C LEU A 66 20.38 13.14 17.45
N LYS A 67 19.97 13.78 18.57
CA LYS A 67 20.76 14.85 19.22
C LYS A 67 22.17 14.39 19.63
N THR A 68 22.35 13.12 19.97
CA THR A 68 23.64 12.57 20.41
C THR A 68 24.67 12.41 19.28
N TRP A 69 24.24 12.40 18.01
CA TRP A 69 25.14 12.24 16.86
C TRP A 69 25.81 13.56 16.41
N PHE A 70 25.25 14.71 16.80
CA PHE A 70 25.72 16.03 16.36
C PHE A 70 27.05 16.49 16.98
N THR A 71 27.51 15.88 18.08
CA THR A 71 28.75 16.27 18.77
C THR A 71 30.04 15.89 18.02
N SER A 72 29.94 15.14 16.91
CA SER A 72 31.09 14.61 16.16
C SER A 72 31.20 15.12 14.71
N SER A 73 30.43 16.13 14.33
CA SER A 73 30.50 16.74 12.98
C SER A 73 31.70 17.68 12.84
N ASN A 74 32.46 17.53 11.75
CA ASN A 74 33.56 18.43 11.40
C ASN A 74 33.07 19.77 10.80
N VAL A 75 31.81 19.84 10.35
CA VAL A 75 31.22 21.07 9.79
C VAL A 75 30.57 21.89 10.91
N LYS A 76 30.99 23.15 11.03
CA LYS A 76 30.42 24.11 11.99
C LYS A 76 29.00 24.50 11.59
N GLN A 77 28.11 24.66 12.57
CA GLN A 77 26.71 25.07 12.34
C GLN A 77 26.56 26.37 11.53
N GLN A 78 27.43 27.36 11.76
CA GLN A 78 27.45 28.61 11.00
C GLN A 78 27.67 28.39 9.49
N GLN A 79 28.47 27.39 9.12
CA GLN A 79 28.73 27.08 7.73
C GLN A 79 27.52 26.44 7.03
N LEU A 80 26.78 25.57 7.73
CA LEU A 80 25.51 25.03 7.24
C LEU A 80 24.49 26.15 7.00
N GLN A 81 24.38 27.10 7.93
CA GLN A 81 23.50 28.27 7.78
C GLN A 81 23.90 29.15 6.59
N THR A 82 25.21 29.33 6.39
CA THR A 82 25.72 30.05 5.23
C THR A 82 25.29 29.34 3.93
N TRP A 83 25.50 28.03 3.83
CA TRP A 83 25.07 27.26 2.65
C TRP A 83 23.54 27.24 2.45
N LEU A 84 22.75 27.22 3.53
CA LEU A 84 21.28 27.35 3.46
C LEU A 84 20.85 28.75 3.00
N ASN A 85 21.58 29.80 3.38
CA ASN A 85 21.32 31.18 2.94
C ASN A 85 21.71 31.41 1.49
N GLU A 86 22.79 30.78 1.05
CA GLU A 86 23.22 30.77 -0.36
C GLU A 86 22.37 29.84 -1.24
N GLY A 87 21.45 29.05 -0.67
CA GLY A 87 20.63 28.10 -1.42
C GLY A 87 21.44 27.01 -2.12
N LYS A 88 22.55 26.55 -1.52
CA LYS A 88 23.36 25.47 -2.11
C LYS A 88 22.54 24.19 -2.25
N SER A 89 22.72 23.47 -3.35
CA SER A 89 22.00 22.21 -3.54
C SER A 89 22.45 21.19 -2.49
N ALA A 90 21.52 20.31 -2.09
CA ALA A 90 21.81 19.21 -1.19
C ALA A 90 22.93 18.30 -1.73
N GLU A 91 23.01 18.08 -3.04
CA GLU A 91 24.11 17.35 -3.69
C GLU A 91 25.47 18.05 -3.55
N THR A 92 25.51 19.37 -3.72
CA THR A 92 26.73 20.17 -3.51
C THR A 92 27.20 20.03 -2.06
N VAL A 93 26.29 20.11 -1.10
CA VAL A 93 26.61 19.97 0.32
C VAL A 93 27.02 18.55 0.68
N PHE A 94 26.40 17.52 0.10
CA PHE A 94 26.81 16.12 0.25
C PHE A 94 28.30 15.93 -0.11
N THR A 95 28.70 16.48 -1.25
CA THR A 95 30.10 16.43 -1.72
C THR A 95 31.03 17.24 -0.81
N ARG A 96 30.65 18.44 -0.40
CA ARG A 96 31.45 19.29 0.51
C ARG A 96 31.68 18.66 1.88
N MET A 97 30.71 17.87 2.35
CA MET A 97 30.80 17.11 3.60
C MET A 97 31.60 15.80 3.44
N LYS A 98 32.16 15.56 2.24
CA LYS A 98 32.97 14.37 1.90
C LYS A 98 32.20 13.05 2.12
N LEU A 99 30.89 13.07 1.88
CA LEU A 99 30.02 11.90 2.01
C LEU A 99 30.04 11.01 0.75
N THR A 100 30.63 11.52 -0.34
CA THR A 100 30.86 10.77 -1.58
C THR A 100 31.80 9.59 -1.32
N ASN A 101 31.49 8.43 -1.92
CA ASN A 101 32.32 7.22 -1.88
C ASN A 101 32.45 6.52 -0.52
N LEU A 102 31.61 6.83 0.47
CA LEU A 102 31.63 6.13 1.76
C LEU A 102 31.09 4.69 1.68
N GLY A 103 30.42 4.33 0.59
CA GLY A 103 29.81 3.00 0.44
C GLY A 103 28.95 2.63 1.65
N SER A 104 29.13 1.42 2.17
CA SER A 104 28.43 0.90 3.35
C SER A 104 28.72 1.63 4.66
N PHE A 105 29.76 2.48 4.71
CA PHE A 105 30.09 3.26 5.91
C PHE A 105 29.28 4.57 6.04
N LEU A 106 28.51 4.96 5.01
CA LEU A 106 27.77 6.23 4.99
C LEU A 106 26.90 6.44 6.23
N LEU A 107 26.11 5.44 6.62
CA LEU A 107 25.18 5.54 7.75
C LEU A 107 25.88 5.60 9.12
N ASN A 108 27.17 5.22 9.18
CA ASN A 108 27.99 5.33 10.38
C ASN A 108 28.66 6.71 10.51
N ASP A 109 28.74 7.47 9.41
CA ASP A 109 29.35 8.80 9.42
C ASP A 109 28.40 9.81 10.07
N PRO A 110 28.79 10.47 11.17
CA PRO A 110 27.94 11.45 11.85
C PRO A 110 27.57 12.65 10.96
N GLN A 111 28.40 12.97 9.95
CA GLN A 111 28.11 14.04 8.99
C GLN A 111 26.91 13.69 8.10
N PHE A 112 26.59 12.42 7.90
CA PHE A 112 25.45 12.01 7.09
C PHE A 112 24.12 12.45 7.74
N SER A 113 23.99 12.31 9.06
CA SER A 113 22.80 12.80 9.78
C SER A 113 22.66 14.32 9.74
N VAL A 114 23.80 15.03 9.76
CA VAL A 114 23.84 16.48 9.59
C VAL A 114 23.40 16.88 8.18
N TRP A 115 23.81 16.13 7.16
CA TRP A 115 23.39 16.34 5.78
C TRP A 115 21.89 16.08 5.59
N LEU A 116 21.34 14.99 6.14
CA LEU A 116 19.89 14.72 6.07
C LEU A 116 19.08 15.89 6.63
N LYS A 117 19.48 16.42 7.80
CA LYS A 117 18.86 17.62 8.38
C LYS A 117 19.00 18.83 7.45
N TYR A 118 20.17 19.02 6.83
CA TYR A 118 20.36 20.11 5.86
C TYR A 118 19.37 20.01 4.69
N VAL A 119 19.10 18.80 4.18
CA VAL A 119 18.10 18.59 3.12
C VAL A 119 16.70 18.97 3.60
N ASP A 120 16.33 18.56 4.81
CA ASP A 120 15.04 18.91 5.42
C ASP A 120 14.90 20.45 5.57
N ASP A 121 15.93 21.10 6.12
CA ASP A 121 15.97 22.56 6.32
C ASP A 121 15.92 23.32 4.98
N LEU A 122 16.62 22.84 3.95
CA LEU A 122 16.62 23.41 2.60
C LEU A 122 15.22 23.31 1.96
N ASN A 123 14.57 22.14 2.07
CA ASN A 123 13.23 21.90 1.55
C ASN A 123 12.15 22.70 2.30
N ALA A 124 12.34 22.97 3.59
CA ALA A 124 11.43 23.81 4.39
C ALA A 124 11.56 25.29 4.02
N LYS A 125 12.76 25.75 3.69
CA LYS A 125 13.04 27.15 3.33
C LYS A 125 12.63 27.50 1.90
N THR A 126 12.70 26.54 0.99
CA THR A 126 12.49 26.78 -0.44
C THR A 126 11.04 26.53 -0.83
N TYR A 127 10.37 27.52 -1.44
CA TYR A 127 9.01 27.35 -1.99
C TYR A 127 8.96 26.57 -3.32
N GLN A 128 10.10 26.08 -3.79
CA GLN A 128 10.23 25.27 -5.00
C GLN A 128 9.88 23.81 -4.73
N LYS A 129 9.98 22.97 -5.76
CA LYS A 129 9.79 21.52 -5.67
C LYS A 129 10.77 20.93 -4.65
N ARG A 130 10.25 20.29 -3.61
CA ARG A 130 11.04 19.56 -2.61
C ARG A 130 11.80 18.42 -3.27
N ILE A 131 13.07 18.28 -2.93
CA ILE A 131 13.93 17.18 -3.39
C ILE A 131 14.21 16.29 -2.18
N PRO A 132 13.66 15.06 -2.11
CA PRO A 132 13.91 14.17 -0.99
C PRO A 132 15.38 13.72 -1.00
N ALA A 133 15.99 13.60 0.18
CA ALA A 133 17.37 13.13 0.32
C ALA A 133 17.59 11.78 -0.38
N ILE A 134 16.57 10.91 -0.36
CA ILE A 134 16.63 9.58 -0.96
C ILE A 134 16.78 9.62 -2.49
N SER A 135 16.28 10.66 -3.16
CA SER A 135 16.44 10.82 -4.62
C SER A 135 17.91 11.09 -4.97
N ILE A 136 18.60 11.89 -4.14
CA ILE A 136 20.03 12.18 -4.30
C ILE A 136 20.83 10.91 -4.03
N LEU A 137 20.51 10.17 -2.96
CA LEU A 137 21.16 8.90 -2.66
C LEU A 137 20.94 7.86 -3.77
N THR A 138 19.73 7.80 -4.33
CA THR A 138 19.40 6.90 -5.44
C THR A 138 20.22 7.24 -6.68
N THR A 139 20.44 8.53 -6.96
CA THR A 139 21.30 8.97 -8.06
C THR A 139 22.76 8.56 -7.85
N GLN A 140 23.25 8.57 -6.61
CA GLN A 140 24.64 8.26 -6.28
C GLN A 140 24.93 6.75 -6.21
N TYR A 141 23.98 5.95 -5.71
CA TYR A 141 24.20 4.53 -5.42
C TYR A 141 23.41 3.59 -6.35
N GLY A 142 22.32 4.06 -6.96
CA GLY A 142 21.31 3.21 -7.60
C GLY A 142 20.37 2.55 -6.58
N ASP A 143 19.17 2.18 -7.02
CA ASP A 143 18.13 1.62 -6.15
C ASP A 143 18.58 0.32 -5.45
N ASP A 144 19.15 -0.64 -6.19
CA ASP A 144 19.55 -1.96 -5.68
C ASP A 144 20.63 -1.88 -4.59
N ALA A 145 21.69 -1.13 -4.86
CA ALA A 145 22.81 -1.00 -3.93
C ALA A 145 22.39 -0.19 -2.69
N LEU A 146 21.57 0.85 -2.88
CA LEU A 146 21.04 1.67 -1.80
C LEU A 146 20.12 0.85 -0.88
N TYR A 147 19.18 0.09 -1.45
CA TYR A 147 18.27 -0.77 -0.69
C TYR A 147 19.05 -1.84 0.09
N THR A 148 20.01 -2.53 -0.56
CA THR A 148 20.87 -3.54 0.08
C THR A 148 21.71 -2.93 1.21
N MET A 149 22.21 -1.69 1.03
CA MET A 149 22.96 -0.97 2.06
C MET A 149 22.07 -0.70 3.29
N PHE A 150 20.82 -0.29 3.10
CA PHE A 150 19.89 -0.12 4.21
C PHE A 150 19.52 -1.43 4.88
N GLU A 151 19.26 -2.51 4.13
CA GLU A 151 19.00 -3.84 4.69
C GLU A 151 20.11 -4.25 5.65
N HIS A 152 21.39 -4.16 5.24
CA HIS A 152 22.51 -4.45 6.13
C HIS A 152 22.59 -3.51 7.34
N ALA A 153 22.35 -2.21 7.14
CA ALA A 153 22.38 -1.25 8.23
C ALA A 153 21.26 -1.46 9.26
N THR A 154 20.16 -2.13 8.92
CA THR A 154 19.13 -2.53 9.91
C THR A 154 19.62 -3.61 10.90
N MET A 155 20.66 -4.36 10.54
CA MET A 155 21.23 -5.41 11.39
C MET A 155 22.20 -4.87 12.45
N ILE A 156 22.67 -3.64 12.28
CA ILE A 156 23.64 -3.00 13.19
C ILE A 156 22.88 -2.07 14.15
N SER A 157 22.95 -2.33 15.45
CA SER A 157 22.19 -1.60 16.48
C SER A 157 22.32 -0.08 16.41
N ARG A 158 23.52 0.44 16.07
CA ARG A 158 23.79 1.87 15.97
C ARG A 158 23.07 2.55 14.79
N THR A 159 22.92 1.85 13.66
CA THR A 159 22.34 2.41 12.42
C THR A 159 20.90 1.96 12.18
N LYS A 160 20.39 1.00 12.98
CA LYS A 160 19.11 0.35 12.78
C LYS A 160 17.93 1.31 12.62
N ASP A 161 17.80 2.27 13.53
CA ASP A 161 16.67 3.21 13.52
C ASP A 161 16.74 4.15 12.31
N LEU A 162 17.95 4.63 11.96
CA LEU A 162 18.18 5.47 10.78
C LEU A 162 17.92 4.70 9.48
N ALA A 163 18.40 3.47 9.38
CA ALA A 163 18.20 2.61 8.21
C ALA A 163 16.72 2.32 7.97
N LYS A 164 15.95 2.02 9.02
CA LYS A 164 14.49 1.83 8.91
C LYS A 164 13.78 3.08 8.42
N ARG A 165 14.13 4.26 8.95
CA ARG A 165 13.61 5.53 8.45
C ARG A 165 13.90 5.69 6.96
N LEU A 166 15.14 5.46 6.54
CA LEU A 166 15.53 5.62 5.13
C LEU A 166 14.87 4.59 4.21
N GLN A 167 14.56 3.38 4.68
CA GLN A 167 13.74 2.42 3.93
C GLN A 167 12.30 2.91 3.75
N THR A 168 11.71 3.54 4.77
CA THR A 168 10.40 4.20 4.64
C THR A 168 10.47 5.35 3.63
N ASP A 169 11.45 6.25 3.77
CA ASP A 169 11.63 7.38 2.85
C ASP A 169 11.85 6.89 1.39
N GLN A 170 12.56 5.76 1.21
CA GLN A 170 12.77 5.12 -0.10
C GLN A 170 11.46 4.61 -0.69
N MET A 171 10.63 3.94 0.13
CA MET A 171 9.32 3.43 -0.31
C MET A 171 8.38 4.57 -0.71
N GLU A 172 8.29 5.61 0.11
CA GLU A 172 7.48 6.81 -0.19
C GLU A 172 7.96 7.50 -1.47
N HIS A 173 9.27 7.57 -1.69
CA HIS A 173 9.81 8.12 -2.92
C HIS A 173 9.44 7.29 -4.14
N TRP A 174 9.53 5.95 -4.07
CA TRP A 174 9.13 5.06 -5.15
C TRP A 174 7.64 5.19 -5.48
N VAL A 175 6.77 5.34 -4.46
CA VAL A 175 5.34 5.63 -4.66
C VAL A 175 5.17 6.98 -5.37
N ALA A 176 5.85 8.03 -4.91
CA ALA A 176 5.73 9.37 -5.45
C ALA A 176 6.18 9.49 -6.92
N ILE A 177 7.16 8.69 -7.35
CA ILE A 177 7.61 8.63 -8.75
C ILE A 177 6.89 7.54 -9.56
N ARG A 178 5.92 6.84 -8.95
CA ARG A 178 5.19 5.71 -9.52
C ARG A 178 6.10 4.63 -10.11
N LYS A 179 7.11 4.21 -9.35
CA LYS A 179 8.05 3.17 -9.78
C LYS A 179 7.31 1.87 -10.11
N ASP A 180 7.74 1.17 -11.16
CA ASP A 180 7.05 -0.03 -11.62
C ASP A 180 7.03 -1.09 -10.49
N PRO A 181 5.86 -1.65 -10.11
CA PRO A 181 5.78 -2.77 -9.19
C PRO A 181 6.72 -3.94 -9.52
N ALA A 182 6.97 -4.24 -10.80
CA ALA A 182 7.91 -5.28 -11.20
C ALA A 182 9.37 -4.94 -10.85
N GLU A 183 9.79 -3.68 -10.98
CA GLU A 183 11.11 -3.24 -10.52
C GLU A 183 11.25 -3.40 -9.00
N VAL A 184 10.23 -2.97 -8.24
CA VAL A 184 10.25 -3.08 -6.77
C VAL A 184 10.18 -4.54 -6.31
N PHE A 185 9.47 -5.40 -7.02
CA PHE A 185 9.43 -6.85 -6.76
C PHE A 185 10.83 -7.47 -6.87
N ASN A 186 11.56 -7.11 -7.95
CA ASN A 186 12.93 -7.58 -8.18
C ASN A 186 13.92 -7.01 -7.16
N LEU A 187 13.79 -5.73 -6.80
CA LEU A 187 14.60 -5.07 -5.76
C LEU A 187 14.51 -5.79 -4.41
N PHE A 188 13.31 -6.29 -4.08
CA PHE A 188 13.10 -7.05 -2.85
C PHE A 188 13.74 -8.44 -2.89
N LYS A 189 14.24 -8.88 -4.04
CA LYS A 189 14.81 -10.21 -4.29
C LYS A 189 13.83 -11.29 -3.84
N LEU A 190 12.55 -11.08 -4.18
CA LEU A 190 11.51 -12.04 -3.88
C LEU A 190 11.79 -13.32 -4.67
N ASP A 191 12.06 -14.40 -3.93
CA ASP A 191 12.17 -15.72 -4.53
C ASP A 191 10.78 -16.16 -4.99
N ALA A 192 10.64 -16.43 -6.28
CA ALA A 192 9.40 -16.89 -6.90
C ALA A 192 9.13 -18.37 -6.59
N GLY A 193 9.24 -18.76 -5.32
CA GLY A 193 8.92 -20.09 -4.80
C GLY A 193 7.44 -20.25 -4.46
N ILE A 194 7.07 -21.48 -4.08
CA ILE A 194 5.67 -21.90 -3.82
C ILE A 194 5.05 -21.16 -2.62
N ASN A 195 5.87 -20.70 -1.67
CA ASN A 195 5.41 -20.06 -0.43
C ASN A 195 5.60 -18.53 -0.43
N ILE A 196 5.68 -17.90 -1.60
CA ILE A 196 5.95 -16.47 -1.72
C ILE A 196 4.93 -15.62 -0.93
N LEU A 197 3.67 -16.04 -0.87
CA LEU A 197 2.60 -15.32 -0.17
C LEU A 197 2.80 -15.21 1.35
N SER A 198 3.61 -16.11 1.93
CA SER A 198 3.97 -16.07 3.35
C SER A 198 5.22 -15.24 3.64
N SER A 199 5.90 -14.73 2.59
CA SER A 199 7.10 -13.92 2.74
C SER A 199 6.76 -12.52 3.28
N PRO A 200 7.40 -12.05 4.37
CA PRO A 200 7.25 -10.68 4.84
C PRO A 200 7.62 -9.64 3.77
N LYS A 201 8.59 -9.97 2.90
CA LYS A 201 8.95 -9.11 1.77
C LYS A 201 7.81 -9.02 0.75
N PHE A 202 7.07 -10.11 0.54
CA PHE A 202 5.93 -10.10 -0.37
C PHE A 202 4.80 -9.25 0.20
N THR A 203 4.54 -9.34 1.51
CA THR A 203 3.57 -8.46 2.18
C THR A 203 3.97 -6.99 2.06
N ALA A 204 5.25 -6.66 2.21
CA ALA A 204 5.73 -5.29 2.02
C ALA A 204 5.59 -4.82 0.56
N TRP A 205 5.82 -5.70 -0.42
CA TRP A 205 5.60 -5.38 -1.83
C TRP A 205 4.10 -5.21 -2.17
N ALA A 206 3.22 -6.06 -1.64
CA ALA A 206 1.78 -5.92 -1.81
C ALA A 206 1.28 -4.58 -1.23
N LYS A 207 1.79 -4.20 -0.06
CA LYS A 207 1.53 -2.88 0.52
C LYS A 207 2.04 -1.74 -0.36
N TYR A 208 3.21 -1.88 -0.98
CA TYR A 208 3.70 -0.88 -1.94
C TYR A 208 2.73 -0.69 -3.11
N VAL A 209 2.20 -1.78 -3.68
CA VAL A 209 1.20 -1.71 -4.75
C VAL A 209 -0.09 -1.03 -4.27
N ASP A 210 -0.50 -1.26 -3.01
CA ASP A 210 -1.63 -0.54 -2.42
C ASP A 210 -1.37 0.96 -2.33
N ASP A 211 -0.22 1.34 -1.76
CA ASP A 211 0.16 2.74 -1.58
C ASP A 211 0.28 3.48 -2.93
N LEU A 212 0.74 2.79 -3.99
CA LEU A 212 0.80 3.30 -5.37
C LEU A 212 -0.59 3.63 -5.95
N ASN A 213 -1.63 2.95 -5.48
CA ASN A 213 -2.99 3.05 -6.00
C ASN A 213 -3.86 4.03 -5.22
N VAL A 214 -3.49 4.42 -4.00
CA VAL A 214 -4.29 5.30 -3.12
C VAL A 214 -4.71 6.60 -3.82
N ASP A 215 -3.75 7.29 -4.44
CA ASP A 215 -4.00 8.59 -5.07
C ASP A 215 -4.27 8.48 -6.59
N ASN A 216 -4.27 7.27 -7.16
CA ASN A 216 -4.40 7.03 -8.60
C ASN A 216 -5.34 5.86 -8.94
N PRO A 217 -6.61 5.90 -8.53
CA PRO A 217 -7.54 4.77 -8.73
C PRO A 217 -7.85 4.49 -10.21
N GLU A 218 -7.77 5.50 -11.10
CA GLU A 218 -8.02 5.34 -12.53
C GLU A 218 -6.89 4.62 -13.28
N ASP A 219 -5.66 4.67 -12.76
CA ASP A 219 -4.49 3.93 -13.27
C ASP A 219 -3.97 2.98 -12.18
N ALA A 220 -4.90 2.32 -11.49
CA ALA A 220 -4.56 1.35 -10.46
C ALA A 220 -3.76 0.20 -11.07
N LYS A 221 -2.63 -0.12 -10.45
CA LYS A 221 -1.78 -1.26 -10.81
C LYS A 221 -2.24 -2.52 -10.09
N PHE A 222 -2.27 -3.63 -10.81
CA PHE A 222 -2.50 -4.96 -10.24
C PHE A 222 -1.16 -5.64 -9.94
N MET A 223 -1.18 -6.59 -9.00
CA MET A 223 -0.04 -7.46 -8.70
C MET A 223 0.17 -8.50 -9.80
N ILE A 224 -0.93 -8.98 -10.42
CA ILE A 224 -0.92 -10.09 -11.36
C ILE A 224 0.04 -9.91 -12.56
N PRO A 225 0.14 -8.74 -13.23
CA PRO A 225 1.10 -8.57 -14.32
C PRO A 225 2.55 -8.82 -13.91
N THR A 226 2.94 -8.44 -12.69
CA THR A 226 4.27 -8.74 -12.15
C THR A 226 4.41 -10.24 -11.86
N LEU A 227 3.41 -10.86 -11.21
CA LEU A 227 3.47 -12.29 -10.89
C LEU A 227 3.50 -13.17 -12.14
N ARG A 228 2.85 -12.75 -13.23
CA ARG A 228 2.86 -13.42 -14.54
C ARG A 228 4.26 -13.53 -15.16
N GLN A 229 5.24 -12.77 -14.68
CA GLN A 229 6.63 -12.91 -15.12
C GLN A 229 7.30 -14.18 -14.59
N HIS A 230 6.72 -14.80 -13.55
CA HIS A 230 7.30 -15.97 -12.88
C HIS A 230 6.32 -17.15 -12.76
N TYR A 231 5.01 -16.88 -12.80
CA TYR A 231 3.96 -17.85 -12.55
C TYR A 231 2.90 -17.80 -13.66
N THR A 232 2.27 -18.93 -13.95
CA THR A 232 1.04 -18.92 -14.75
C THR A 232 -0.15 -18.44 -13.89
N ASP A 233 -1.24 -18.02 -14.53
CA ASP A 233 -2.48 -17.69 -13.80
C ASP A 233 -2.97 -18.87 -12.94
N VAL A 234 -2.77 -20.10 -13.42
CA VAL A 234 -3.12 -21.33 -12.68
C VAL A 234 -2.28 -21.46 -11.43
N ASP A 235 -0.96 -21.26 -11.52
CA ASP A 235 -0.06 -21.34 -10.37
C ASP A 235 -0.42 -20.27 -9.33
N ILE A 236 -0.71 -19.04 -9.77
CA ILE A 236 -1.15 -17.94 -8.91
C ILE A 236 -2.45 -18.30 -8.18
N LEU A 237 -3.44 -18.83 -8.91
CA LEU A 237 -4.73 -19.22 -8.34
C LEU A 237 -4.61 -20.42 -7.38
N GLN A 238 -3.77 -21.41 -7.68
CA GLN A 238 -3.53 -22.55 -6.78
C GLN A 238 -2.82 -22.12 -5.49
N MET A 239 -1.81 -21.24 -5.59
CA MET A 239 -1.17 -20.63 -4.42
C MET A 239 -2.19 -19.83 -3.59
N ALA A 240 -3.04 -19.04 -4.25
CA ALA A 240 -4.09 -18.27 -3.59
C ALA A 240 -5.11 -19.18 -2.88
N GLU A 241 -5.63 -20.21 -3.54
CA GLU A 241 -6.57 -21.16 -2.92
C GLU A 241 -5.99 -21.79 -1.66
N SER A 242 -4.74 -22.24 -1.71
CA SER A 242 -4.04 -22.79 -0.55
C SER A 242 -3.91 -21.76 0.58
N ALA A 243 -3.53 -20.53 0.24
CA ALA A 243 -3.27 -19.43 1.18
C ALA A 243 -4.53 -18.81 1.80
N LYS A 244 -5.74 -19.11 1.29
CA LYS A 244 -7.00 -18.63 1.90
C LYS A 244 -7.32 -19.27 3.24
N SER A 245 -6.80 -20.47 3.49
CA SER A 245 -6.98 -21.20 4.74
C SER A 245 -6.15 -20.64 5.90
N VAL A 246 -5.19 -19.75 5.62
CA VAL A 246 -4.27 -19.18 6.60
C VAL A 246 -4.61 -17.70 6.83
N GLU A 247 -4.93 -17.35 8.08
CA GLU A 247 -5.43 -16.02 8.46
C GLU A 247 -4.52 -14.88 7.97
N GLY A 248 -3.19 -15.04 8.10
CA GLY A 248 -2.21 -14.03 7.68
C GLY A 248 -2.10 -13.80 6.17
N THR A 249 -2.58 -14.72 5.33
CA THR A 249 -2.45 -14.65 3.86
C THR A 249 -3.79 -14.56 3.14
N LYS A 250 -4.90 -14.78 3.83
CA LYS A 250 -6.25 -14.83 3.27
C LYS A 250 -6.65 -13.59 2.48
N THR A 251 -6.31 -12.40 2.98
CA THR A 251 -6.64 -11.12 2.31
C THR A 251 -5.91 -10.99 0.98
N ILE A 252 -4.59 -11.20 0.97
CA ILE A 252 -3.77 -11.15 -0.24
C ILE A 252 -4.21 -12.24 -1.22
N ALA A 253 -4.44 -13.46 -0.75
CA ALA A 253 -4.90 -14.56 -1.58
C ALA A 253 -6.23 -14.27 -2.28
N SER A 254 -7.21 -13.73 -1.54
CA SER A 254 -8.51 -13.35 -2.10
C SER A 254 -8.39 -12.22 -3.13
N ARG A 255 -7.46 -11.29 -2.90
CA ARG A 255 -7.13 -10.23 -3.86
C ARG A 255 -6.54 -10.79 -5.15
N LEU A 256 -5.60 -11.74 -5.06
CA LEU A 256 -4.99 -12.36 -6.25
C LEU A 256 -6.04 -13.04 -7.14
N GLU A 257 -6.96 -13.83 -6.56
CA GLU A 257 -8.09 -14.37 -7.33
C GLU A 257 -8.90 -13.26 -8.01
N THR A 258 -9.26 -12.23 -7.25
CA THR A 258 -10.07 -11.12 -7.76
C THR A 258 -9.39 -10.41 -8.93
N GLU A 259 -8.08 -10.15 -8.83
CA GLU A 259 -7.32 -9.50 -9.88
C GLU A 259 -7.18 -10.39 -11.14
N VAL A 260 -6.96 -11.70 -10.98
CA VAL A 260 -6.94 -12.64 -12.12
C VAL A 260 -8.28 -12.62 -12.87
N ILE A 261 -9.40 -12.75 -12.15
CA ILE A 261 -10.75 -12.71 -12.73
C ILE A 261 -10.99 -11.37 -13.46
N LYS A 262 -10.62 -10.24 -12.84
CA LYS A 262 -10.74 -8.92 -13.48
C LYS A 262 -9.93 -8.83 -14.77
N LEU A 263 -8.70 -9.33 -14.76
CA LEU A 263 -7.83 -9.31 -15.94
C LEU A 263 -8.36 -10.23 -17.04
N TRP A 264 -8.84 -11.43 -16.72
CA TRP A 264 -9.51 -12.28 -17.69
C TRP A 264 -10.71 -11.59 -18.34
N LEU A 265 -11.48 -10.84 -17.57
CA LEU A 265 -12.63 -10.08 -18.09
C LEU A 265 -12.20 -8.94 -19.01
N VAL A 266 -11.13 -8.21 -18.65
CA VAL A 266 -10.52 -7.16 -19.49
C VAL A 266 -10.01 -7.74 -20.81
N ASP A 267 -9.33 -8.89 -20.73
CA ASP A 267 -8.78 -9.62 -21.86
C ASP A 267 -9.87 -10.33 -22.70
N ARG A 268 -11.15 -10.26 -22.26
CA ARG A 268 -12.30 -10.96 -22.84
C ARG A 268 -12.07 -12.46 -23.01
N LYS A 269 -11.38 -13.08 -22.05
CA LYS A 269 -11.13 -14.53 -22.05
C LYS A 269 -12.49 -15.25 -21.98
N THR A 270 -12.78 -16.16 -22.90
CA THR A 270 -14.04 -16.92 -22.83
C THR A 270 -14.02 -17.89 -21.66
N PRO A 271 -15.19 -18.24 -21.06
CA PRO A 271 -15.25 -19.26 -20.01
C PRO A 271 -14.62 -20.60 -20.42
N ASP A 272 -14.78 -21.03 -21.68
CA ASP A 272 -14.15 -22.26 -22.19
C ASP A 272 -12.62 -22.18 -22.14
N LYS A 273 -12.05 -21.03 -22.51
CA LYS A 273 -10.60 -20.82 -22.46
C LYS A 273 -10.11 -20.72 -21.03
N ALA A 274 -10.86 -20.08 -20.14
CA ALA A 274 -10.55 -20.05 -18.72
C ALA A 274 -10.58 -21.47 -18.12
N MET A 275 -11.58 -22.29 -18.46
CA MET A 275 -11.66 -23.69 -18.04
C MET A 275 -10.48 -24.53 -18.54
N ALA A 276 -10.10 -24.35 -19.81
CA ALA A 276 -8.96 -25.02 -20.41
C ALA A 276 -7.64 -24.62 -19.73
N ASP A 277 -7.43 -23.32 -19.50
CA ASP A 277 -6.25 -22.81 -18.77
C ASP A 277 -6.20 -23.43 -17.36
N LEU A 278 -7.33 -23.47 -16.64
CA LEU A 278 -7.46 -24.09 -15.32
C LEU A 278 -7.32 -25.63 -15.34
N LYS A 279 -7.16 -26.25 -16.51
CA LYS A 279 -7.07 -27.71 -16.72
C LYS A 279 -8.24 -28.48 -16.13
N LEU A 280 -9.43 -27.87 -16.07
CA LEU A 280 -10.63 -28.47 -15.47
C LEU A 280 -11.29 -29.51 -16.37
N GLY A 281 -11.15 -29.40 -17.70
CA GLY A 281 -11.74 -30.36 -18.65
C GLY A 281 -11.19 -31.79 -18.54
N THR A 282 -10.01 -31.97 -17.94
CA THR A 282 -9.40 -33.28 -17.69
C THR A 282 -9.23 -33.59 -16.21
N ALA A 283 -9.75 -32.74 -15.31
CA ALA A 283 -9.58 -32.90 -13.88
C ALA A 283 -10.46 -34.05 -13.34
N SER A 284 -9.85 -34.95 -12.56
CA SER A 284 -10.56 -36.02 -11.86
C SER A 284 -9.93 -36.24 -10.48
N PRO A 285 -10.70 -36.13 -9.38
CA PRO A 285 -12.10 -35.72 -9.32
C PRO A 285 -12.29 -34.20 -9.58
N LEU A 286 -13.20 -33.86 -10.50
CA LEU A 286 -13.48 -32.47 -10.87
C LEU A 286 -14.06 -31.64 -9.70
N LEU A 287 -15.01 -32.22 -8.96
CA LEU A 287 -15.76 -31.53 -7.91
C LEU A 287 -14.90 -31.18 -6.69
N GLU A 288 -13.77 -31.85 -6.50
CA GLU A 288 -12.82 -31.55 -5.42
C GLU A 288 -11.75 -30.55 -5.85
N ASN A 289 -11.70 -30.18 -7.14
CA ASN A 289 -10.72 -29.22 -7.62
C ASN A 289 -11.11 -27.80 -7.12
N PRO A 290 -10.28 -27.15 -6.29
CA PRO A 290 -10.61 -25.84 -5.72
C PRO A 290 -10.77 -24.74 -6.79
N LEU A 291 -10.15 -24.94 -7.96
CA LEU A 291 -10.26 -24.00 -9.08
C LEU A 291 -11.64 -24.00 -9.75
N LEU A 292 -12.48 -25.01 -9.48
CA LEU A 292 -13.85 -25.07 -10.00
C LEU A 292 -14.69 -23.87 -9.52
N ASN A 293 -14.52 -23.47 -8.26
CA ASN A 293 -15.21 -22.31 -7.68
C ASN A 293 -14.78 -21.00 -8.35
N ILE A 294 -13.50 -20.90 -8.76
CA ILE A 294 -12.98 -19.73 -9.47
C ILE A 294 -13.61 -19.64 -10.86
N LEU A 295 -13.72 -20.76 -11.58
CA LEU A 295 -14.41 -20.79 -12.87
C LEU A 295 -15.89 -20.38 -12.73
N SER A 296 -16.59 -20.87 -11.70
CA SER A 296 -17.97 -20.46 -11.41
C SER A 296 -18.09 -18.95 -11.20
N LYS A 297 -17.24 -18.35 -10.37
CA LYS A 297 -17.24 -16.89 -10.15
C LYS A 297 -16.93 -16.13 -11.43
N TYR A 298 -15.98 -16.63 -12.23
CA TYR A 298 -15.64 -16.00 -13.51
C TYR A 298 -16.82 -16.03 -14.48
N LEU A 299 -17.53 -17.15 -14.56
CA LEU A 299 -18.72 -17.32 -15.37
C LEU A 299 -19.80 -16.29 -15.01
N ASP A 300 -20.06 -16.09 -13.71
CA ASP A 300 -21.05 -15.13 -13.22
C ASP A 300 -20.73 -13.70 -13.68
N VAL A 301 -19.47 -13.25 -13.48
CA VAL A 301 -19.07 -11.90 -13.88
C VAL A 301 -18.99 -11.73 -15.39
N TYR A 302 -18.57 -12.77 -16.12
CA TYR A 302 -18.52 -12.78 -17.58
C TYR A 302 -19.93 -12.66 -18.18
N ASN A 303 -20.87 -13.47 -17.71
CA ASN A 303 -22.26 -13.47 -18.17
C ASN A 303 -22.98 -12.16 -17.86
N ALA A 304 -22.67 -11.54 -16.72
CA ALA A 304 -23.18 -10.20 -16.38
C ALA A 304 -22.63 -9.12 -17.33
N LYS A 305 -21.34 -9.22 -17.71
CA LYS A 305 -20.68 -8.24 -18.58
C LYS A 305 -21.02 -8.42 -20.07
N PHE A 306 -21.18 -9.67 -20.52
CA PHE A 306 -21.39 -10.05 -21.92
C PHE A 306 -22.70 -10.85 -22.08
N PRO A 307 -23.87 -10.21 -21.89
CA PRO A 307 -25.15 -10.92 -21.86
C PRO A 307 -25.54 -11.60 -23.19
N GLN A 308 -24.90 -11.23 -24.30
CA GLN A 308 -25.10 -11.83 -25.63
C GLN A 308 -24.26 -13.10 -25.86
N HIS A 309 -23.28 -13.36 -25.00
CA HIS A 309 -22.38 -14.51 -25.07
C HIS A 309 -22.45 -15.34 -23.79
N LYS A 310 -23.64 -15.38 -23.15
CA LYS A 310 -23.83 -16.15 -21.93
C LYS A 310 -23.55 -17.62 -22.20
N THR A 311 -22.92 -18.26 -21.23
CA THR A 311 -22.73 -19.70 -21.18
C THR A 311 -22.99 -20.19 -19.76
N THR A 312 -23.22 -21.48 -19.60
CA THR A 312 -23.44 -22.14 -18.31
C THR A 312 -22.24 -23.00 -17.97
N MET A 313 -22.16 -23.40 -16.70
CA MET A 313 -21.10 -24.33 -16.26
C MET A 313 -21.15 -25.62 -17.09
N ILE A 314 -22.34 -26.16 -17.33
CA ILE A 314 -22.53 -27.41 -18.10
C ILE A 314 -22.09 -27.22 -19.56
N GLU A 315 -22.53 -26.16 -20.23
CA GLU A 315 -22.14 -25.86 -21.61
C GLU A 315 -20.63 -25.67 -21.76
N THR A 316 -19.96 -25.15 -20.73
CA THR A 316 -18.49 -25.00 -20.74
C THR A 316 -17.79 -26.37 -20.72
N PHE A 317 -18.40 -27.40 -20.10
CA PHE A 317 -17.82 -28.76 -19.97
C PHE A 317 -18.19 -29.73 -21.11
N THR A 318 -19.15 -29.38 -21.98
CA THR A 318 -19.68 -30.25 -23.06
C THR A 318 -19.18 -29.84 -24.43
#